data_AF-A0A4R0EC10-F1
#
_entry.id   AF-A0A4R0EC10-F1
#
_cell.length_a   1.000
_cell.length_b   1.000
_cell.length_c   1.000
_cell.angle_alpha   90.00
_cell.angle_beta   90.00
_cell.angle_gamma   90.00
#
_symmetry.space_group_name_H-M   'P 1'
#
loop_
_entity.id
_entity.type
_entity.pdbx_description
1 polymer ?
#
loop_
_entity_poly.entity_id
_entity_poly.type
_entity_poly.pdbx_seq_one_letter_code
_entity_poly.pdbx_strand_id
1 'polypeptide(L)'
;MTYKPLNCDDMDRAIQLCKGVEFLIDEFKRDINCKESGELFEVAYQAQLLQIADHLEELIYRLTYLAGKNYKHYFFCNLHGIIKSLSSAPNVLIITAYHLAPQRPFKRLLNKNTFDYELNLILKKVSFTRPVLQQLWKGRKTITRGNIANYMNSPKYYGLKKEP
;
A
#
# COMPACT_ATOMS: atom_id res chain seq x y z
N MET A 1 -0.42 -25.24 15.51
CA MET A 1 -1.48 -24.48 16.21
C MET A 1 -2.28 -23.70 15.18
N THR A 2 -3.56 -24.01 15.05
CA THR A 2 -4.50 -23.37 14.12
C THR A 2 -5.36 -22.40 14.95
N TYR A 3 -5.38 -21.12 14.59
CA TYR A 3 -6.27 -20.13 15.23
C TYR A 3 -7.64 -20.18 14.55
N LYS A 4 -8.69 -19.70 15.24
CA LYS A 4 -10.00 -19.50 14.58
C LYS A 4 -9.80 -18.52 13.40
N PRO A 5 -10.19 -18.89 12.18
CA PRO A 5 -10.00 -18.06 10.99
C PRO A 5 -10.78 -16.75 11.08
N LEU A 6 -10.22 -15.71 10.46
CA LEU A 6 -10.86 -14.41 10.26
C LEU A 6 -11.51 -14.35 8.86
N ASN A 7 -12.40 -15.30 8.62
CA ASN A 7 -13.17 -15.39 7.38
C ASN A 7 -14.42 -14.53 7.49
N CYS A 8 -14.38 -13.33 6.91
CA CYS A 8 -15.46 -12.36 6.89
C CYS A 8 -15.28 -11.42 5.70
N ASP A 9 -16.36 -10.76 5.29
CA ASP A 9 -16.41 -9.89 4.10
C ASP A 9 -15.33 -8.79 4.11
N ASP A 10 -15.02 -8.24 5.28
CA ASP A 10 -13.97 -7.23 5.43
C ASP A 10 -12.57 -7.79 5.11
N MET A 11 -12.30 -9.05 5.46
CA MET A 11 -11.04 -9.70 5.12
C MET A 11 -10.96 -10.00 3.61
N ASP A 12 -12.06 -10.50 3.02
CA ASP A 12 -12.12 -10.78 1.59
C ASP A 12 -11.93 -9.51 0.76
N ARG A 13 -12.63 -8.43 1.15
CA ARG A 13 -12.48 -7.12 0.52
C ARG A 13 -11.09 -6.53 0.73
N ALA A 14 -10.49 -6.66 1.91
CA ALA A 14 -9.10 -6.23 2.12
C ALA A 14 -8.10 -6.95 1.19
N ILE A 15 -8.28 -8.27 0.97
CA ILE A 15 -7.45 -9.05 0.03
C ILE A 15 -7.68 -8.59 -1.42
N GLN A 16 -8.93 -8.30 -1.80
CA GLN A 16 -9.26 -7.76 -3.12
C GLN A 16 -8.63 -6.38 -3.33
N LEU A 17 -8.71 -5.48 -2.35
CA LEU A 17 -8.09 -4.15 -2.39
C LEU A 17 -6.58 -4.24 -2.58
N CYS A 18 -5.89 -5.20 -1.92
CA CYS A 18 -4.47 -5.40 -2.18
C CYS A 18 -4.19 -5.72 -3.66
N LYS A 19 -4.98 -6.61 -4.29
CA LYS A 19 -4.83 -6.92 -5.72
C LYS A 19 -5.16 -5.71 -6.60
N GLY A 20 -6.19 -4.95 -6.25
CA GLY A 20 -6.60 -3.76 -6.98
C GLY A 20 -5.50 -2.70 -6.97
N VAL A 21 -4.90 -2.42 -5.81
CA VAL A 21 -3.77 -1.48 -5.71
C VAL A 21 -2.56 -1.95 -6.52
N GLU A 22 -2.20 -3.24 -6.44
CA GLU A 22 -1.13 -3.82 -7.28
C GLU A 22 -1.40 -3.55 -8.77
N PHE A 23 -2.60 -3.88 -9.24
CA PHE A 23 -3.00 -3.70 -10.64
C PHE A 23 -3.00 -2.23 -11.07
N LEU A 24 -3.61 -1.34 -10.29
CA LEU A 24 -3.74 0.08 -10.63
C LEU A 24 -2.38 0.79 -10.66
N ILE A 25 -1.45 0.44 -9.76
CA ILE A 25 -0.10 1.00 -9.83
C ILE A 25 0.62 0.49 -11.08
N ASP A 26 0.52 -0.81 -11.40
CA ASP A 26 1.14 -1.35 -12.61
C ASP A 26 0.57 -0.72 -13.88
N GLU A 27 -0.73 -0.44 -13.92
CA GLU A 27 -1.40 0.28 -15.01
C GLU A 27 -0.90 1.72 -15.12
N PHE A 28 -0.93 2.48 -14.02
CA PHE A 28 -0.41 3.84 -13.98
C PHE A 28 1.05 3.92 -14.47
N LYS A 29 1.90 2.99 -14.01
CA LYS A 29 3.32 2.93 -14.43
C LYS A 29 3.49 2.66 -15.92
N ARG A 30 2.61 1.86 -16.53
CA ARG A 30 2.60 1.64 -17.98
C ARG A 30 2.18 2.89 -18.73
N ASP A 31 1.15 3.58 -18.25
CA ASP A 31 0.59 4.76 -18.92
C ASP A 31 1.59 5.94 -18.95
N ILE A 32 2.35 6.13 -17.87
CA ILE A 32 3.40 7.16 -17.79
C ILE A 32 4.75 6.72 -18.36
N ASN A 33 4.83 5.51 -18.93
CA ASN A 33 6.08 5.03 -19.51
C ASN A 33 6.47 5.90 -20.72
N CYS A 34 7.77 6.19 -20.86
CA CYS A 34 8.31 7.09 -21.89
C CYS A 34 7.75 8.54 -21.89
N LYS A 35 6.89 8.91 -20.93
CA LYS A 35 6.44 10.29 -20.74
C LYS A 35 7.47 11.12 -19.97
N GLU A 36 7.69 12.33 -20.45
CA GLU A 36 8.46 13.38 -19.77
C GLU A 36 7.64 14.03 -18.65
N SER A 37 8.31 14.61 -17.65
CA SER A 37 7.61 15.22 -16.49
C SER A 37 6.61 16.32 -16.89
N GLY A 38 6.83 16.99 -18.02
CA GLY A 38 5.91 18.00 -18.58
C GLY A 38 4.62 17.43 -19.15
N GLU A 39 4.61 16.15 -19.51
CA GLU A 39 3.45 15.47 -20.12
C GLU A 39 2.55 14.82 -19.06
N LEU A 40 2.95 14.82 -17.78
CA LEU A 40 2.20 14.19 -16.70
C LEU A 40 1.08 15.09 -16.13
N PHE A 41 0.94 16.33 -16.62
CA PHE A 41 -0.08 17.26 -16.17
C PHE A 41 -1.44 17.01 -16.84
N GLU A 42 -1.99 15.82 -16.65
CA GLU A 42 -3.27 15.41 -17.22
C GLU A 42 -4.27 14.99 -16.13
N VAL A 43 -5.55 15.30 -16.36
CA VAL A 43 -6.65 14.92 -15.46
C VAL A 43 -6.71 13.40 -15.28
N ALA A 44 -6.37 12.63 -16.31
CA ALA A 44 -6.36 11.18 -16.27
C ALA A 44 -5.37 10.64 -15.22
N TYR A 45 -4.11 11.10 -15.25
CA TYR A 45 -3.09 10.70 -14.28
C TYR A 45 -3.43 11.15 -12.86
N GLN A 46 -4.01 12.35 -12.71
CA GLN A 46 -4.53 12.80 -11.42
C GLN A 46 -5.60 11.83 -10.90
N ALA A 47 -6.58 11.47 -11.72
CA ALA A 47 -7.67 10.60 -11.33
C ALA A 47 -7.18 9.18 -10.97
N GLN A 48 -6.25 8.63 -11.74
CA GLN A 48 -5.64 7.32 -11.44
C GLN A 48 -4.94 7.31 -10.08
N LEU A 49 -4.15 8.34 -9.76
CA LEU A 49 -3.46 8.43 -8.47
C LEU A 49 -4.45 8.54 -7.30
N LEU A 50 -5.53 9.32 -7.46
CA LEU A 50 -6.58 9.42 -6.45
C LEU A 50 -7.32 8.09 -6.28
N GLN A 51 -7.61 7.37 -7.36
CA GLN A 51 -8.24 6.05 -7.29
C GLN A 51 -7.38 5.04 -6.52
N ILE A 52 -6.06 5.03 -6.74
CA ILE A 52 -5.14 4.20 -5.97
C ILE A 52 -5.16 4.60 -4.49
N ALA A 53 -5.15 5.90 -4.20
CA ALA A 53 -5.22 6.43 -2.82
C ALA A 53 -6.51 5.98 -2.11
N ASP A 54 -7.66 6.09 -2.78
CA ASP A 54 -8.96 5.66 -2.24
C ASP A 54 -8.98 4.16 -1.91
N HIS A 55 -8.36 3.32 -2.74
CA HIS A 55 -8.24 1.88 -2.46
C HIS A 55 -7.37 1.60 -1.23
N LEU A 56 -6.29 2.37 -1.05
CA LEU A 56 -5.44 2.26 0.13
C LEU A 56 -6.14 2.75 1.40
N GLU A 57 -6.87 3.86 1.33
CA GLU A 57 -7.72 4.39 2.41
C GLU A 57 -8.78 3.35 2.83
N GLU A 58 -9.51 2.77 1.87
CA GLU A 58 -10.49 1.71 2.15
C GLU A 58 -9.82 0.49 2.80
N LEU A 59 -8.63 0.10 2.33
CA LEU A 59 -7.87 -1.00 2.91
C LEU A 59 -7.49 -0.71 4.36
N ILE A 60 -6.96 0.47 4.66
CA ILE A 60 -6.57 0.90 6.00
C ILE A 60 -7.80 0.92 6.93
N TYR A 61 -8.93 1.46 6.46
CA TYR A 61 -10.18 1.50 7.21
C TYR A 61 -10.64 0.10 7.62
N ARG A 62 -10.70 -0.85 6.66
CA ARG A 62 -11.12 -2.23 6.92
C ARG A 62 -10.17 -2.96 7.87
N LEU A 63 -8.86 -2.79 7.69
CA LEU A 63 -7.88 -3.38 8.60
C LEU A 63 -8.01 -2.83 10.02
N THR A 64 -8.28 -1.54 10.16
CA THR A 64 -8.52 -0.88 11.46
C THR A 64 -9.75 -1.46 12.14
N TYR A 65 -10.84 -1.64 11.39
CA TYR A 65 -12.06 -2.28 11.89
C TYR A 65 -11.82 -3.74 12.33
N LEU A 66 -11.11 -4.52 11.51
CA LEU A 66 -10.71 -5.89 11.85
C LEU A 66 -9.83 -5.95 13.10
N ALA A 67 -8.90 -5.01 13.27
CA ALA A 67 -8.05 -4.93 14.45
C ALA A 67 -8.86 -4.58 15.70
N GLY A 68 -9.81 -3.64 15.60
CA GLY A 68 -10.69 -3.25 16.71
C GLY A 68 -11.63 -4.35 17.18
N LYS A 69 -12.09 -5.22 16.27
CA LYS A 69 -12.96 -6.37 16.61
C LYS A 69 -12.23 -7.59 17.17
N ASN A 70 -10.91 -7.69 17.01
CA ASN A 70 -10.15 -8.88 17.38
C ASN A 70 -9.11 -8.59 18.47
N TYR A 71 -9.51 -8.73 19.72
CA TYR A 71 -8.65 -8.55 20.90
C TYR A 71 -7.62 -9.66 21.12
N LYS A 72 -7.58 -10.70 20.27
CA LYS A 72 -6.52 -11.70 20.34
C LYS A 72 -5.22 -11.04 19.90
N HIS A 73 -4.29 -10.93 20.86
CA HIS A 73 -2.96 -10.33 20.69
C HIS A 73 -2.29 -10.67 19.35
N TYR A 74 -2.38 -11.93 18.92
CA TYR A 74 -1.85 -12.37 17.64
C TYR A 74 -2.42 -11.63 16.42
N PHE A 75 -3.76 -11.54 16.28
CA PHE A 75 -4.38 -10.84 15.16
C PHE A 75 -4.14 -9.35 15.23
N PHE A 76 -4.25 -8.79 16.44
CA PHE A 76 -4.00 -7.37 16.70
C PHE A 76 -2.58 -6.96 16.26
N CYS A 77 -1.52 -7.68 16.68
CA CYS A 77 -0.15 -7.32 16.31
C CYS A 77 0.11 -7.37 14.80
N ASN A 78 -0.45 -8.36 14.09
CA ASN A 78 -0.27 -8.47 12.65
C ASN A 78 -1.00 -7.33 11.92
N LEU A 79 -2.29 -7.12 12.24
CA LEU A 79 -3.11 -6.08 11.61
C LEU A 79 -2.59 -4.67 11.92
N HIS A 80 -2.27 -4.39 13.18
CA HIS A 80 -1.70 -3.11 13.59
C HIS A 80 -0.34 -2.84 12.93
N GLY A 81 0.50 -3.86 12.78
CA GLY A 81 1.77 -3.73 12.07
C GLY A 81 1.60 -3.36 10.59
N ILE A 82 0.62 -3.96 9.92
CA ILE A 82 0.26 -3.65 8.54
C ILE A 82 -0.29 -2.21 8.43
N ILE A 83 -1.26 -1.84 9.28
CA ILE A 83 -1.87 -0.50 9.30
C ILE A 83 -0.78 0.57 9.44
N LYS A 84 0.14 0.40 10.39
CA LYS A 84 1.24 1.34 10.61
C LYS A 84 2.16 1.47 9.39
N SER A 85 2.34 0.41 8.61
CA SER A 85 3.18 0.48 7.41
C SER A 85 2.49 1.18 6.23
N LEU A 86 1.17 1.00 6.12
CA LEU A 86 0.36 1.56 5.03
C LEU A 86 -0.14 2.97 5.30
N SER A 87 -0.19 3.44 6.55
CA SER A 87 -0.87 4.68 6.95
C SER A 87 -0.42 5.95 6.23
N SER A 88 0.81 5.99 5.72
CA SER A 88 1.33 7.15 4.97
C SER A 88 1.34 6.95 3.45
N ALA A 89 0.99 5.76 2.96
CA ALA A 89 1.04 5.44 1.53
C ALA A 89 0.07 6.30 0.69
N PRO A 90 -1.20 6.55 1.12
CA PRO A 90 -2.11 7.43 0.38
C PRO A 90 -1.55 8.84 0.18
N ASN A 91 -0.85 9.39 1.18
CA ASN A 91 -0.37 10.78 1.14
C ASN A 91 0.56 11.06 -0.05
N VAL A 92 1.44 10.12 -0.39
CA VAL A 92 2.34 10.25 -1.55
C VAL A 92 1.53 10.44 -2.83
N LEU A 93 0.47 9.64 -3.00
CA LEU A 93 -0.38 9.67 -4.18
C LEU A 93 -1.24 10.93 -4.22
N ILE A 94 -1.85 11.31 -3.09
CA ILE A 94 -2.70 12.51 -2.98
C ILE A 94 -1.89 13.77 -3.27
N ILE A 95 -0.70 13.89 -2.66
CA ILE A 95 0.18 15.05 -2.87
C ILE A 95 0.65 15.10 -4.32
N THR A 96 1.06 13.97 -4.91
CA THR A 96 1.45 13.96 -6.33
C THR A 96 0.27 14.29 -7.23
N ALA A 97 -0.91 13.71 -7.00
CA ALA A 97 -2.13 14.01 -7.76
C ALA A 97 -2.49 15.49 -7.72
N TYR A 98 -2.39 16.11 -6.54
CA TYR A 98 -2.59 17.54 -6.36
C TYR A 98 -1.66 18.36 -7.28
N HIS A 99 -0.41 17.95 -7.44
CA HIS A 99 0.59 18.64 -8.27
C HIS A 99 0.49 18.32 -9.77
N LEU A 100 -0.08 17.16 -10.14
CA LEU A 100 -0.33 16.80 -11.55
C LEU A 100 -1.60 17.46 -12.11
N ALA A 101 -2.46 18.01 -11.26
CA ALA A 101 -3.69 18.67 -11.66
C ALA A 101 -3.43 19.84 -12.66
N PRO A 102 -3.91 19.77 -13.91
CA PRO A 102 -3.59 20.74 -14.96
C PRO A 102 -4.05 22.17 -14.65
N GLN A 103 -5.11 22.31 -13.85
CA GLN A 103 -5.68 23.58 -13.41
C GLN A 103 -4.80 24.32 -12.39
N ARG A 104 -3.72 23.73 -11.91
CA ARG A 104 -2.84 24.36 -10.92
C ARG A 104 -1.92 25.39 -11.60
N PRO A 105 -1.83 26.62 -11.06
CA PRO A 105 -0.94 27.64 -11.61
C PRO A 105 0.54 27.30 -11.37
N PHE A 106 0.85 26.58 -10.29
CA PHE A 106 2.20 26.18 -9.93
C PHE A 106 2.39 24.68 -10.13
N LYS A 107 3.12 24.34 -11.18
CA LYS A 107 3.45 22.97 -11.54
C LYS A 107 4.73 22.53 -10.84
N ARG A 108 4.68 21.42 -10.11
CA ARG A 108 5.89 20.77 -9.58
C ARG A 108 6.27 19.67 -10.56
N LEU A 109 7.45 19.78 -11.17
CA LEU A 109 7.97 18.70 -12.00
C LEU A 109 8.15 17.45 -11.14
N LEU A 110 7.57 16.35 -11.60
CA LEU A 110 7.70 15.07 -10.93
C LEU A 110 9.09 14.52 -11.20
N ASN A 111 9.87 14.28 -10.14
CA ASN A 111 11.08 13.48 -10.26
C ASN A 111 10.67 12.03 -10.42
N LYS A 112 10.76 11.51 -11.66
CA LYS A 112 10.32 10.16 -12.02
C LYS A 112 11.02 9.08 -11.20
N ASN A 113 12.31 9.25 -10.91
CA ASN A 113 13.07 8.27 -10.11
C ASN A 113 12.59 8.23 -8.66
N THR A 114 12.42 9.40 -8.03
CA THR A 114 11.91 9.47 -6.66
C THR A 114 10.48 8.94 -6.58
N PHE A 115 9.62 9.29 -7.53
CA PHE A 115 8.25 8.84 -7.51
C PHE A 115 8.11 7.35 -7.81
N ASP A 116 8.88 6.81 -8.75
CA ASP A 116 8.93 5.37 -9.01
C ASP A 116 9.39 4.59 -7.77
N TYR A 117 10.39 5.11 -7.05
CA TYR A 117 10.81 4.54 -5.77
C TYR A 117 9.65 4.48 -4.77
N GLU A 118 8.93 5.57 -4.56
CA GLU A 118 7.77 5.61 -3.65
C GLU A 118 6.65 4.64 -4.08
N LEU A 119 6.31 4.59 -5.38
CA LEU A 119 5.33 3.63 -5.92
C LEU A 119 5.77 2.18 -5.66
N ASN A 120 7.06 1.88 -5.87
CA ASN A 120 7.61 0.56 -5.59
C ASN A 120 7.57 0.23 -4.09
N LEU A 121 7.71 1.21 -3.20
CA LEU A 121 7.54 1.00 -1.76
C LEU A 121 6.10 0.63 -1.41
N ILE A 122 5.12 1.32 -2.00
CA ILE A 122 3.70 1.02 -1.81
C ILE A 122 3.40 -0.40 -2.31
N LEU A 123 3.84 -0.75 -3.52
CA LEU A 123 3.70 -2.09 -4.11
C LEU A 123 4.29 -3.17 -3.20
N LYS A 124 5.51 -2.97 -2.69
CA LYS A 124 6.13 -3.92 -1.76
C LYS A 124 5.28 -4.11 -0.51
N LYS A 125 4.81 -3.03 0.12
CA LYS A 125 3.98 -3.11 1.34
C LYS A 125 2.66 -3.83 1.09
N VAL A 126 1.98 -3.54 -0.01
CA VAL A 126 0.71 -4.18 -0.38
C VAL A 126 0.91 -5.66 -0.73
N SER A 127 1.92 -5.99 -1.54
CA SER A 127 2.23 -7.35 -1.94
C SER A 127 2.66 -8.25 -0.79
N PHE A 128 3.30 -7.70 0.24
CA PHE A 128 3.53 -8.42 1.49
C PHE A 128 2.26 -8.55 2.34
N THR A 129 1.42 -7.53 2.37
CA THR A 129 0.17 -7.53 3.16
C THR A 129 -0.76 -8.66 2.73
N ARG A 130 -0.94 -8.84 1.42
CA ARG A 130 -1.84 -9.85 0.84
C ARG A 130 -1.64 -11.29 1.36
N PRO A 131 -0.44 -11.91 1.29
CA PRO A 131 -0.22 -13.26 1.81
C PRO A 131 -0.33 -13.35 3.33
N VAL A 132 -0.10 -12.25 4.07
CA VAL A 132 -0.35 -12.19 5.51
C VAL A 132 -1.85 -12.27 5.78
N LEU A 133 -2.67 -11.44 5.12
CA LEU A 133 -4.12 -11.48 5.24
C LEU A 133 -4.70 -12.85 4.87
N GLN A 134 -4.20 -13.47 3.78
CA GLN A 134 -4.60 -14.82 3.39
C GLN A 134 -4.29 -15.88 4.46
N GLN A 135 -3.18 -15.74 5.20
CA GLN A 135 -2.86 -16.65 6.30
C GLN A 135 -3.79 -16.44 7.49
N LEU A 136 -4.09 -15.18 7.83
CA LEU A 136 -5.04 -14.85 8.89
C LEU A 136 -6.46 -15.33 8.56
N TRP A 137 -6.88 -15.19 7.30
CA TRP A 137 -8.15 -15.70 6.76
C TRP A 137 -8.26 -17.22 6.93
N LYS A 138 -7.16 -17.98 6.72
CA LYS A 138 -7.10 -19.44 6.95
C LYS A 138 -6.87 -19.86 8.41
N GLY A 139 -6.70 -18.91 9.33
CA GLY A 139 -6.37 -19.20 10.74
C GLY A 139 -4.96 -19.80 10.94
N ARG A 140 -4.05 -19.61 9.98
CA ARG A 140 -2.67 -20.12 10.05
C ARG A 140 -1.73 -19.09 10.67
N LYS A 141 -0.68 -19.57 11.36
CA LYS A 141 0.42 -18.69 11.80
C LYS A 141 1.14 -18.12 10.58
N THR A 142 1.21 -16.80 10.54
CA THR A 142 2.10 -16.00 9.71
C THR A 142 3.56 -16.32 10.05
N ILE A 143 4.38 -16.51 9.01
CA ILE A 143 5.80 -16.92 9.15
C ILE A 143 6.67 -15.81 9.79
N THR A 144 6.16 -14.60 9.92
CA THR A 144 6.89 -13.46 10.50
C THR A 144 7.02 -13.57 12.02
N ARG A 145 8.12 -14.19 12.47
CA ARG A 145 8.65 -14.05 13.83
C ARG A 145 9.23 -12.63 14.00
N GLY A 146 8.39 -11.62 14.22
CA GLY A 146 8.83 -10.25 14.48
C GLY A 146 7.74 -9.20 14.27
N ASN A 147 7.95 -7.99 14.81
CA ASN A 147 7.06 -6.84 14.61
C ASN A 147 6.99 -6.50 13.11
N ILE A 148 5.84 -6.79 12.47
CA ILE A 148 5.63 -6.60 11.02
C ILE A 148 5.97 -5.18 10.57
N ALA A 149 5.64 -4.17 11.39
CA ALA A 149 5.98 -2.79 11.07
C ALA A 149 7.50 -2.58 11.00
N ASN A 150 8.27 -3.17 11.91
CA ASN A 150 9.72 -3.06 11.90
C ASN A 150 10.34 -3.83 10.72
N TYR A 151 9.75 -4.96 10.32
CA TYR A 151 10.20 -5.70 9.15
C TYR A 151 9.97 -4.91 7.87
N MET A 152 8.75 -4.42 7.64
CA MET A 152 8.38 -3.63 6.46
C MET A 152 9.14 -2.29 6.37
N ASN A 153 9.57 -1.74 7.52
CA ASN A 153 10.35 -0.51 7.57
C ASN A 153 11.86 -0.74 7.64
N SER A 154 12.33 -2.00 7.60
CA SER A 154 13.76 -2.29 7.69
C SER A 154 14.50 -2.06 6.35
N PRO A 155 15.77 -1.61 6.37
CA PRO A 155 16.58 -1.47 5.14
C PRO A 155 16.67 -2.77 4.32
N LYS A 156 16.68 -3.92 5.00
CA LYS A 156 16.67 -5.26 4.39
C LYS A 156 15.45 -5.49 3.51
N TYR A 157 14.28 -4.97 3.91
CA TYR A 157 13.04 -5.06 3.15
C TYR A 157 13.08 -4.19 1.88
N TYR A 158 13.80 -3.07 1.94
CA TYR A 158 14.00 -2.18 0.80
C TYR A 158 15.08 -2.67 -0.18
N GLY A 159 15.79 -3.77 0.13
CA GLY A 159 16.89 -4.28 -0.71
C GLY A 159 18.17 -3.44 -0.61
N LEU A 160 18.23 -2.53 0.37
CA LEU A 160 19.41 -1.72 0.65
C LEU A 160 20.39 -2.59 1.46
N LYS A 161 21.53 -2.94 0.86
CA LYS A 161 22.65 -3.51 1.61
C LYS A 161 23.06 -2.48 2.66
N LYS A 162 23.36 -2.93 3.88
CA LYS A 162 24.13 -2.10 4.81
C LYS A 162 25.46 -1.80 4.11
N GLU A 163 25.74 -0.53 3.83
CA GLU A 163 27.10 -0.13 3.50
C GLU A 163 28.00 -0.48 4.70
N PRO A 164 29.22 -0.96 4.44
CA PRO A 164 30.14 -1.47 5.45
C PRO A 164 30.53 -0.43 6.50
#